data_AF-A0A1B8FSN5-F1
#
_entry.id   AF-A0A1B8FSN5-F1
#
_cell.length_a   1.000
_cell.length_b   1.000
_cell.length_c   1.000
_cell.angle_alpha   90.00
_cell.angle_beta   90.00
_cell.angle_gamma   90.00
#
_symmetry.space_group_name_H-M   'P 1'
#
loop_
_entity.id
_entity.type
_entity.pdbx_description
1 polymer ?
#
loop_
_entity_poly.entity_id
_entity_poly.type
_entity_poly.pdbx_seq_one_letter_code
_entity_poly.pdbx_strand_id
1 'polypeptide(L)'
;MPDIVTSIEHLADLDLYKVEKPYNVVLSPDQWDASLPPRSNLKFERKDNIIVTDIRDQIDNYTLDTAGFNIANHTSNIPRLETKDDLLGYQNETEAFLTKWFEAERVVCWDVKLRENRTTLPSVFDMADWTIPQLPAQGAHNDVTFGSGPTQIVRHLPDELKPKYLAGGYRFRIVK
;
A
#
# COMPACT_ATOMS: atom_id res chain seq x y z
N MET A 1 -6.30 16.87 -18.68
CA MET A 1 -6.94 15.68 -19.29
C MET A 1 -8.42 15.71 -18.93
N PRO A 2 -9.32 15.21 -19.77
CA PRO A 2 -10.74 15.17 -19.41
C PRO A 2 -11.00 14.13 -18.31
N ASP A 3 -12.06 14.35 -17.55
CA ASP A 3 -12.65 13.34 -16.67
C ASP A 3 -12.95 12.08 -17.48
N ILE A 4 -12.71 10.92 -16.87
CA ILE A 4 -12.97 9.62 -17.50
C ILE A 4 -14.06 8.88 -16.74
N VAL A 5 -14.86 8.10 -17.46
CA VAL A 5 -15.84 7.19 -16.88
C VAL A 5 -15.28 5.76 -16.97
N THR A 6 -15.24 5.07 -15.85
CA THR A 6 -14.66 3.73 -15.73
C THR A 6 -15.44 2.86 -14.76
N SER A 7 -14.90 1.68 -14.47
CA SER A 7 -15.41 0.76 -13.46
C SER A 7 -14.34 0.45 -12.41
N ILE A 8 -14.78 0.24 -11.17
CA ILE A 8 -13.93 -0.14 -10.05
C ILE A 8 -14.45 -1.44 -9.44
N GLU A 9 -13.57 -2.40 -9.25
CA GLU A 9 -13.86 -3.63 -8.51
C GLU A 9 -13.51 -3.48 -7.04
N HIS A 10 -14.20 -4.19 -6.16
CA HIS A 10 -13.87 -4.29 -4.72
C HIS A 10 -14.40 -5.60 -4.17
N LEU A 11 -13.91 -6.00 -2.99
CA LEU A 11 -14.36 -7.23 -2.34
C LEU A 11 -15.87 -7.16 -2.10
N ALA A 12 -16.59 -8.19 -2.55
CA ALA A 12 -18.04 -8.28 -2.39
C ALA A 12 -18.43 -8.47 -0.92
N ASP A 13 -19.53 -7.84 -0.49
CA ASP A 13 -20.06 -8.01 0.87
C ASP A 13 -20.97 -9.25 0.93
N LEU A 14 -20.36 -10.43 1.05
CA LEU A 14 -21.06 -11.71 1.08
C LEU A 14 -21.33 -12.16 2.52
N ASP A 15 -22.50 -12.78 2.76
CA ASP A 15 -22.81 -13.40 4.07
C ASP A 15 -21.78 -14.44 4.51
N LEU A 16 -21.11 -15.09 3.55
CA LEU A 16 -19.96 -15.96 3.78
C LEU A 16 -18.91 -15.29 4.69
N TYR A 17 -18.63 -14.00 4.48
CA TYR A 17 -17.57 -13.29 5.20
C TYR A 17 -17.90 -12.98 6.66
N LYS A 18 -19.14 -13.20 7.08
CA LYS A 18 -19.56 -13.13 8.48
C LYS A 18 -19.16 -14.39 9.27
N VAL A 19 -19.00 -15.53 8.59
CA VAL A 19 -18.64 -16.82 9.20
C VAL A 19 -17.24 -17.30 8.82
N GLU A 20 -16.72 -16.87 7.67
CA GLU A 20 -15.43 -17.28 7.11
C GLU A 20 -14.67 -16.06 6.59
N LYS A 21 -13.49 -15.76 7.15
CA LYS A 21 -12.72 -14.58 6.72
C LYS A 21 -12.28 -14.69 5.24
N PRO A 22 -12.24 -13.58 4.49
CA PRO A 22 -11.62 -13.55 3.17
C PRO A 22 -10.16 -14.01 3.21
N TYR A 23 -9.74 -14.89 2.30
CA TYR A 23 -8.37 -15.41 2.24
C TYR A 23 -7.87 -15.64 0.81
N ASN A 24 -6.55 -15.56 0.66
CA ASN A 24 -5.81 -16.02 -0.50
C ASN A 24 -4.57 -16.76 -0.01
N VAL A 25 -4.39 -18.02 -0.43
CA VAL A 25 -3.29 -18.87 -0.01
C VAL A 25 -2.20 -18.88 -1.09
N VAL A 26 -1.05 -18.32 -0.75
CA VAL A 26 0.19 -18.43 -1.53
C VAL A 26 0.93 -19.67 -1.06
N LEU A 27 1.34 -20.52 -2.00
CA LEU A 27 2.02 -21.79 -1.74
C LEU A 27 3.46 -21.72 -2.25
N SER A 28 4.36 -22.42 -1.58
CA SER A 28 5.70 -22.65 -2.11
C SER A 28 5.64 -23.64 -3.29
N PRO A 29 6.65 -23.63 -4.18
CA PRO A 29 6.65 -24.50 -5.36
C PRO A 29 6.53 -26.01 -5.03
N ASP A 30 7.11 -26.45 -3.92
CA ASP A 30 7.05 -27.83 -3.43
C ASP A 30 5.68 -28.23 -2.88
N GLN A 31 4.84 -27.26 -2.51
CA GLN A 31 3.47 -27.48 -2.04
C GLN A 31 2.43 -27.32 -3.14
N TRP A 32 2.84 -26.90 -4.35
CA TRP A 32 1.93 -26.64 -5.45
C TRP A 32 1.51 -27.93 -6.17
N ASP A 33 0.21 -28.16 -6.27
CA ASP A 33 -0.38 -29.22 -7.08
C ASP A 33 -1.65 -28.68 -7.79
N ALA A 34 -1.80 -29.01 -9.06
CA ALA A 34 -2.95 -28.61 -9.88
C ALA A 34 -4.28 -29.21 -9.40
N SER A 35 -4.25 -30.30 -8.61
CA SER A 35 -5.44 -30.92 -8.04
C SER A 35 -5.90 -30.29 -6.73
N LEU A 36 -5.22 -29.27 -6.21
CA LEU A 36 -5.60 -28.62 -4.97
C LEU A 36 -6.96 -27.91 -5.10
N PRO A 37 -7.75 -27.86 -4.00
CA PRO A 37 -8.97 -27.08 -3.97
C PRO A 37 -8.69 -25.58 -4.20
N PRO A 38 -9.74 -24.78 -4.48
CA PRO A 38 -9.61 -23.33 -4.61
C PRO A 38 -8.84 -22.72 -3.44
N ARG A 39 -7.78 -21.96 -3.75
CA ARG A 39 -6.88 -21.35 -2.77
C ARG A 39 -7.33 -19.98 -2.29
N SER A 40 -8.53 -19.57 -2.68
CA SER A 40 -9.09 -18.29 -2.32
C SER A 40 -10.60 -18.36 -2.31
N ASN A 41 -11.20 -17.74 -1.31
CA ASN A 41 -12.64 -17.48 -1.26
C ASN A 41 -12.96 -16.02 -1.66
N LEU A 42 -11.99 -15.25 -2.19
CA LEU A 42 -12.20 -13.86 -2.58
C LEU A 42 -13.16 -13.78 -3.77
N LYS A 43 -14.18 -12.95 -3.63
CA LYS A 43 -15.14 -12.60 -4.68
C LYS A 43 -15.20 -11.09 -4.79
N PHE A 44 -15.07 -10.59 -6.01
CA PHE A 44 -15.08 -9.16 -6.29
C PHE A 44 -16.39 -8.79 -6.99
N GLU A 45 -16.94 -7.64 -6.60
CA GLU A 45 -18.03 -6.99 -7.32
C GLU A 45 -17.51 -5.78 -8.09
N ARG A 46 -18.09 -5.54 -9.26
CA ARG A 46 -17.72 -4.43 -10.14
C ARG A 46 -18.78 -3.34 -10.04
N LYS A 47 -18.35 -2.10 -9.83
CA LYS A 47 -19.18 -0.90 -9.95
C LYS A 47 -18.78 -0.13 -11.19
N ASP A 48 -19.72 -0.03 -12.12
CA ASP A 48 -19.55 0.72 -13.37
C ASP A 48 -19.95 2.20 -13.20
N ASN A 49 -19.68 2.99 -14.24
CA ASN A 49 -20.03 4.41 -14.32
C ASN A 49 -19.41 5.28 -13.22
N ILE A 50 -18.19 4.95 -12.78
CA ILE A 50 -17.42 5.75 -11.85
C ILE A 50 -16.70 6.86 -12.60
N ILE A 51 -16.94 8.10 -12.20
CA ILE A 51 -16.23 9.27 -12.74
C ILE A 51 -14.90 9.41 -12.00
N VAL A 52 -13.81 9.46 -12.76
CA VAL A 52 -12.47 9.79 -12.27
C VAL A 52 -12.14 11.19 -12.78
N THR A 53 -12.04 12.13 -11.84
CA THR A 53 -11.79 13.54 -12.13
C THR A 53 -10.31 13.85 -12.17
N ASP A 54 -9.91 14.65 -13.16
CA ASP A 54 -8.55 15.17 -13.24
C ASP A 54 -8.36 16.31 -12.21
N ILE A 55 -7.40 16.15 -11.30
CA ILE A 55 -7.15 17.12 -10.23
C ILE A 55 -5.95 18.03 -10.46
N ARG A 56 -5.24 17.92 -11.60
CA ARG A 56 -3.98 18.64 -11.82
C ARG A 56 -4.08 20.16 -11.72
N ASP A 57 -5.19 20.75 -12.14
CA ASP A 57 -5.41 22.20 -12.09
C ASP A 57 -6.04 22.68 -10.76
N GLN A 58 -6.27 21.76 -9.82
CA GLN A 58 -6.95 22.02 -8.56
C GLN A 58 -6.26 21.33 -7.37
N ILE A 59 -4.96 21.04 -7.50
CA ILE A 59 -4.16 20.31 -6.49
C ILE A 59 -4.27 20.97 -5.11
N ASP A 60 -4.25 22.29 -5.06
CA ASP A 60 -4.28 23.07 -3.80
C ASP A 60 -5.60 22.89 -3.00
N ASN A 61 -6.66 22.39 -3.65
CA ASN A 61 -7.93 22.10 -2.98
C ASN A 61 -7.92 20.77 -2.19
N TYR A 62 -6.92 19.92 -2.41
CA TYR A 62 -6.82 18.59 -1.80
C TYR A 62 -5.77 18.61 -0.70
N THR A 63 -6.22 18.86 0.53
CA THR A 63 -5.39 18.81 1.73
C THR A 63 -5.70 17.56 2.54
N LEU A 64 -4.79 17.19 3.44
CA LEU A 64 -5.02 16.04 4.32
C LEU A 64 -6.25 16.20 5.21
N ASP A 65 -6.60 17.43 5.59
CA ASP A 65 -7.73 17.69 6.47
C ASP A 65 -9.08 17.62 5.73
N THR A 66 -9.11 17.94 4.44
CA THR A 66 -10.33 17.96 3.63
C THR A 66 -10.53 16.69 2.82
N ALA A 67 -9.46 16.16 2.22
CA ALA A 67 -9.51 15.06 1.27
C ALA A 67 -8.87 13.77 1.80
N GLY A 68 -8.12 13.82 2.91
CA GLY A 68 -7.37 12.68 3.43
C GLY A 68 -6.10 12.34 2.63
N PHE A 69 -5.81 13.10 1.56
CA PHE A 69 -4.58 13.04 0.79
C PHE A 69 -4.14 14.44 0.38
N ASN A 70 -2.87 14.59 0.03
CA ASN A 70 -2.33 15.80 -0.57
C ASN A 70 -1.35 15.39 -1.67
N ILE A 71 -1.11 16.30 -2.63
CA ILE A 71 -0.09 16.09 -3.66
C ILE A 71 1.12 16.92 -3.30
N ALA A 72 2.30 16.30 -3.39
CA ALA A 72 3.56 16.99 -3.25
C ALA A 72 4.48 16.61 -4.41
N ASN A 73 5.23 17.59 -4.91
CA ASN A 73 6.21 17.38 -5.96
C ASN A 73 7.58 17.20 -5.31
N HIS A 74 8.19 16.04 -5.54
CA HIS A 74 9.55 15.71 -5.11
C HIS A 74 10.27 15.04 -6.27
N THR A 75 11.50 15.48 -6.56
CA THR A 75 12.35 14.83 -7.56
C THR A 75 13.34 13.95 -6.82
N SER A 76 13.26 12.64 -7.05
CA SER A 76 14.17 11.71 -6.39
C SER A 76 15.60 11.84 -6.93
N ASN A 77 16.59 11.72 -6.06
CA ASN A 77 17.99 11.63 -6.44
C ASN A 77 18.37 10.22 -6.91
N ILE A 78 17.45 9.27 -6.81
CA ILE A 78 17.65 7.86 -7.15
C ILE A 78 16.99 7.62 -8.51
N PRO A 79 17.79 7.57 -9.59
CA PRO A 79 17.24 7.57 -10.95
C PRO A 79 16.59 6.25 -11.33
N ARG A 80 16.92 5.16 -10.63
CA ARG A 80 16.45 3.80 -10.89
C ARG A 80 16.34 3.03 -9.58
N LEU A 81 15.35 2.14 -9.50
CA LEU A 81 15.11 1.28 -8.35
C LEU A 81 15.28 -0.18 -8.78
N GLU A 82 16.53 -0.61 -8.97
CA GLU A 82 16.85 -1.95 -9.49
C GLU A 82 17.49 -2.84 -8.43
N THR A 83 18.13 -2.24 -7.43
CA THR A 83 18.87 -2.96 -6.38
C THR A 83 18.30 -2.69 -4.99
N LYS A 84 18.68 -3.54 -4.02
CA LYS A 84 18.33 -3.32 -2.60
C LYS A 84 18.89 -2.02 -2.04
N ASP A 85 20.07 -1.61 -2.50
CA ASP A 85 20.69 -0.35 -2.08
C ASP A 85 19.92 0.86 -2.63
N ASP A 86 19.41 0.78 -3.87
CA ASP A 86 18.55 1.82 -4.43
C ASP A 86 17.25 1.95 -3.61
N LEU A 87 16.63 0.82 -3.27
CA LEU A 87 15.41 0.80 -2.46
C LEU A 87 15.66 1.40 -1.07
N LEU A 88 16.74 1.01 -0.40
CA LEU A 88 17.11 1.58 0.90
C LEU A 88 17.39 3.08 0.81
N GLY A 89 18.08 3.51 -0.26
CA GLY A 89 18.26 4.93 -0.56
C GLY A 89 16.92 5.65 -0.67
N TYR A 90 15.96 5.05 -1.37
CA TYR A 90 14.65 5.65 -1.63
C TYR A 90 13.80 5.71 -0.36
N GLN A 91 13.91 4.71 0.52
CA GLN A 91 13.34 4.74 1.86
C GLN A 91 13.88 5.93 2.65
N ASN A 92 15.20 6.05 2.73
CA ASN A 92 15.85 7.13 3.48
C ASN A 92 15.49 8.52 2.92
N GLU A 93 15.46 8.66 1.59
CA GLU A 93 15.04 9.90 0.95
C GLU A 93 13.57 10.23 1.24
N THR A 94 12.69 9.23 1.19
CA THR A 94 11.26 9.37 1.53
C THR A 94 11.07 9.77 2.98
N GLU A 95 11.80 9.15 3.91
CA GLU A 95 11.78 9.52 5.33
C GLU A 95 12.21 10.98 5.53
N ALA A 96 13.31 11.41 4.90
CA ALA A 96 13.81 12.78 5.00
C ALA A 96 12.81 13.79 4.41
N PHE A 97 12.23 13.47 3.26
CA PHE A 97 11.19 14.27 2.63
C PHE A 97 9.97 14.43 3.54
N LEU A 98 9.40 13.33 4.04
CA LEU A 98 8.21 13.35 4.89
C LEU A 98 8.48 13.99 6.26
N THR A 99 9.69 13.83 6.81
CA THR A 99 10.11 14.49 8.05
C THR A 99 10.04 16.01 7.89
N LYS A 100 10.59 16.54 6.79
CA LYS A 100 10.53 17.97 6.49
C LYS A 100 9.10 18.42 6.17
N TRP A 101 8.38 17.67 5.35
CA TRP A 101 7.05 18.03 4.87
C TRP A 101 6.02 18.13 6.00
N PHE A 102 6.08 17.21 6.96
CA PHE A 102 5.16 17.18 8.10
C PHE A 102 5.71 17.80 9.37
N GLU A 103 6.94 18.31 9.35
CA GLU A 103 7.68 18.71 10.55
C GLU A 103 7.64 17.60 11.62
N ALA A 104 7.70 16.35 11.15
CA ALA A 104 7.53 15.19 12.01
C ALA A 104 8.80 14.97 12.83
N GLU A 105 8.64 14.60 14.10
CA GLU A 105 9.78 14.24 14.94
C GLU A 105 10.51 12.99 14.43
N ARG A 106 9.76 12.04 13.87
CA ARG A 106 10.29 10.81 13.31
C ARG A 106 9.39 10.29 12.19
N VAL A 107 10.02 9.87 11.11
CA VAL A 107 9.41 9.04 10.08
C VAL A 107 10.14 7.70 10.04
N VAL A 108 9.39 6.63 9.77
CA VAL A 108 9.93 5.29 9.54
C VAL A 108 9.25 4.75 8.30
N CYS A 109 10.05 4.36 7.30
CA CYS A 109 9.60 3.69 6.10
C CYS A 109 9.86 2.19 6.25
N TRP A 110 8.81 1.41 6.52
CA TRP A 110 8.93 -0.03 6.80
C TRP A 110 8.60 -0.94 5.61
N ASP A 111 8.11 -0.38 4.50
CA ASP A 111 7.70 -1.13 3.31
C ASP A 111 7.95 -0.28 2.07
N VAL A 112 8.49 -0.90 1.02
CA VAL A 112 8.62 -0.33 -0.33
C VAL A 112 8.21 -1.37 -1.35
N LYS A 113 7.37 -0.93 -2.28
CA LYS A 113 6.85 -1.78 -3.35
C LYS A 113 7.11 -1.15 -4.69
N LEU A 114 7.85 -1.86 -5.54
CA LEU A 114 7.91 -1.57 -6.95
C LEU A 114 6.61 -2.06 -7.59
N ARG A 115 5.94 -1.20 -8.36
CA ARG A 115 4.77 -1.57 -9.16
C ARG A 115 5.04 -1.24 -10.61
N GLU A 116 4.81 -2.21 -11.47
CA GLU A 116 4.89 -2.03 -12.91
C GLU A 116 3.58 -2.41 -13.55
N ASN A 117 3.20 -1.66 -14.60
CA ASN A 117 2.04 -1.99 -15.41
C ASN A 117 2.38 -3.13 -16.40
N ARG A 118 2.63 -4.32 -15.85
CA ARG A 118 2.84 -5.56 -16.61
C ARG A 118 1.63 -6.47 -16.43
N THR A 119 1.41 -7.37 -17.39
CA THR A 119 0.25 -8.27 -17.40
C THR A 119 0.50 -9.59 -16.67
N THR A 120 1.76 -9.95 -16.39
CA THR A 120 2.12 -11.24 -15.79
C THR A 120 3.33 -11.12 -14.87
N LEU A 121 3.24 -11.74 -13.68
CA LEU A 121 4.41 -12.02 -12.84
C LEU A 121 5.02 -13.38 -13.21
N PRO A 122 6.28 -13.61 -12.82
CA PRO A 122 6.82 -14.97 -12.73
C PRO A 122 5.87 -15.86 -11.91
N SER A 123 5.72 -17.12 -12.32
CA SER A 123 4.88 -18.10 -11.60
C SER A 123 5.44 -18.46 -10.22
N VAL A 124 6.71 -18.18 -9.97
CA VAL A 124 7.42 -18.37 -8.71
C VAL A 124 8.34 -17.17 -8.49
N PHE A 125 8.29 -16.57 -7.30
CA PHE A 125 9.18 -15.49 -6.91
C PHE A 125 9.33 -15.44 -5.38
N ASP A 126 10.40 -14.82 -4.92
CA ASP A 126 10.63 -14.59 -3.49
C ASP A 126 9.79 -13.40 -3.01
N MET A 127 8.82 -13.65 -2.11
CA MET A 127 7.98 -12.60 -1.54
C MET A 127 8.75 -11.61 -0.65
N ALA A 128 9.93 -11.99 -0.18
CA ALA A 128 10.81 -11.13 0.61
C ALA A 128 11.74 -10.27 -0.27
N ASP A 129 11.78 -10.49 -1.58
CA ASP A 129 12.59 -9.70 -2.49
C ASP A 129 11.81 -8.48 -3.00
N TRP A 130 12.10 -7.32 -2.42
CA TRP A 130 11.46 -6.05 -2.77
C TRP A 130 11.90 -5.49 -4.13
N THR A 131 12.92 -6.09 -4.76
CA THR A 131 13.34 -5.72 -6.12
C THR A 131 12.42 -6.32 -7.19
N ILE A 132 11.54 -7.26 -6.82
CA ILE A 132 10.60 -7.89 -7.72
C ILE A 132 9.36 -6.98 -7.88
N PRO A 133 9.09 -6.47 -9.09
CA PRO A 133 7.92 -5.63 -9.33
C PRO A 133 6.63 -6.39 -9.08
N GLN A 134 5.68 -5.74 -8.40
CA GLN A 134 4.33 -6.25 -8.20
C GLN A 134 3.42 -5.76 -9.34
N LEU A 135 2.37 -6.54 -9.61
CA LEU A 135 1.31 -6.13 -10.52
C LEU A 135 0.58 -4.90 -9.98
N PRO A 136 -0.17 -4.19 -10.85
CA PRO A 136 -1.13 -3.20 -10.39
C PRO A 136 -2.04 -3.81 -9.32
N ALA A 137 -2.37 -3.00 -8.31
CA ALA A 137 -3.32 -3.41 -7.29
C ALA A 137 -4.66 -3.82 -7.94
N GLN A 138 -5.17 -4.99 -7.57
CA GLN A 138 -6.49 -5.45 -8.00
C GLN A 138 -7.53 -5.07 -6.96
N GLY A 139 -8.62 -4.45 -7.42
CA GLY A 139 -9.71 -3.99 -6.58
C GLY A 139 -9.35 -2.81 -5.67
N ALA A 140 -10.30 -1.89 -5.50
CA ALA A 140 -10.23 -0.88 -4.48
C ALA A 140 -10.33 -1.54 -3.09
N HIS A 141 -9.41 -1.14 -2.21
CA HIS A 141 -9.34 -1.64 -0.84
C HIS A 141 -8.81 -0.53 0.07
N ASN A 142 -9.14 -0.64 1.36
CA ASN A 142 -8.51 0.16 2.40
C ASN A 142 -7.67 -0.77 3.29
N ASP A 143 -6.37 -0.50 3.36
CA ASP A 143 -5.42 -1.31 4.11
C ASP A 143 -5.40 -1.02 5.62
N VAL A 144 -5.98 0.11 6.04
CA VAL A 144 -5.90 0.58 7.43
C VAL A 144 -7.28 0.99 7.93
N THR A 145 -7.70 0.34 9.00
CA THR A 145 -8.89 0.68 9.77
C THR A 145 -8.49 1.31 11.09
N PHE A 146 -9.47 1.91 11.79
CA PHE A 146 -9.26 2.44 13.14
C PHE A 146 -8.69 1.38 14.11
N GLY A 147 -9.13 0.12 13.97
CA GLY A 147 -8.65 -0.99 14.80
C GLY A 147 -7.28 -1.52 14.37
N SER A 148 -6.98 -1.58 13.07
CA SER A 148 -5.73 -2.16 12.58
C SER A 148 -4.55 -1.18 12.65
N GLY A 149 -4.80 0.13 12.66
CA GLY A 149 -3.76 1.16 12.72
C GLY A 149 -2.80 0.99 13.90
N PRO A 150 -3.28 0.94 15.16
CA PRO A 150 -2.42 0.71 16.33
C PRO A 150 -1.61 -0.59 16.24
N THR A 151 -2.21 -1.68 15.74
CA THR A 151 -1.49 -2.95 15.55
C THR A 151 -0.38 -2.82 14.52
N GLN A 152 -0.60 -2.11 13.41
CA GLN A 152 0.43 -1.86 12.41
C GLN A 152 1.58 -1.01 12.98
N ILE A 153 1.28 0.02 13.77
CA ILE A 153 2.30 0.84 14.43
C ILE A 153 3.18 -0.01 15.34
N VAL A 154 2.58 -0.81 16.24
CA VAL A 154 3.35 -1.67 17.16
C VAL A 154 4.18 -2.71 16.40
N ARG A 155 3.66 -3.23 15.29
CA ARG A 155 4.34 -4.24 14.47
C ARG A 155 5.55 -3.67 13.73
N HIS A 156 5.43 -2.47 13.17
CA HIS A 156 6.41 -1.92 12.23
C HIS A 156 7.33 -0.85 12.83
N LEU A 157 6.98 -0.29 13.99
CA LEU A 157 7.90 0.60 14.71
C LEU A 157 9.11 -0.22 15.21
N PRO A 158 10.36 0.21 14.95
CA PRO A 158 11.55 -0.44 15.47
C PRO A 158 11.54 -0.53 17.00
N ASP A 159 12.02 -1.65 17.55
CA ASP A 159 11.94 -1.95 18.99
C ASP A 159 12.63 -0.89 19.85
N GLU A 160 13.72 -0.32 19.37
CA GLU A 160 14.45 0.76 20.03
C GLU A 160 13.67 2.07 20.12
N LEU A 161 12.69 2.28 19.24
CA LEU A 161 11.85 3.48 19.19
C LEU A 161 10.56 3.33 20.01
N LYS A 162 10.11 2.09 20.26
CA LYS A 162 8.88 1.80 21.00
C LYS A 162 8.82 2.42 22.39
N PRO A 163 9.86 2.35 23.25
CA PRO A 163 9.81 2.90 24.61
C PRO A 163 9.51 4.40 24.63
N LYS A 164 9.97 5.14 23.62
CA LYS A 164 9.74 6.58 23.52
C LYS A 164 8.37 6.90 22.94
N TYR A 165 8.06 6.40 21.74
CA TYR A 165 6.88 6.86 21.01
C TYR A 165 5.57 6.21 21.48
N LEU A 166 5.64 5.01 22.10
CA LEU A 166 4.45 4.35 22.66
C LEU A 166 4.14 4.77 24.12
N ALA A 167 4.99 5.60 24.74
CA ALA A 167 4.77 6.10 26.11
C ALA A 167 3.65 7.17 26.20
N GLY A 168 3.09 7.60 25.07
CA GLY A 168 2.08 8.67 25.00
C GLY A 168 2.70 10.04 24.70
N GLY A 169 1.84 11.00 24.34
CA GLY A 169 2.26 12.37 23.95
C GLY A 169 2.60 12.54 22.46
N TYR A 170 2.60 11.46 21.69
CA TYR A 170 2.84 11.48 20.24
C TYR A 170 1.57 11.17 19.45
N ARG A 171 1.47 11.76 18.26
CA ARG A 171 0.46 11.40 17.26
C ARG A 171 1.12 10.60 16.16
N PHE A 172 0.47 9.53 15.74
CA PHE A 172 0.93 8.69 14.64
C PHE A 172 0.13 9.00 13.37
N ARG A 173 0.82 8.95 12.23
CA ARG A 173 0.22 9.00 10.90
C ARG A 173 0.83 7.88 10.06
N ILE A 174 -0.02 7.04 9.48
CA ILE A 174 0.39 6.06 8.48
C ILE A 174 0.20 6.72 7.11
N VAL A 175 1.26 6.76 6.32
CA VAL A 175 1.25 7.27 4.94
C VAL A 175 1.45 6.07 4.02
N LYS A 176 0.71 6.04 2.89
CA LYS A 176 0.76 4.97 1.90
C LYS A 176 0.92 5.53 0.50
#